data_AF-A0A9W8R2G5-F1
#
_entry.id   AF-A0A9W8R2G5-F1
#
_cell.length_a   1.000
_cell.length_b   1.000
_cell.length_c   1.000
_cell.angle_alpha   90.00
_cell.angle_beta   90.00
_cell.angle_gamma   90.00
#
_symmetry.space_group_name_H-M   'P 1'
#
loop_
_entity.id
_entity.type
_entity.pdbx_description
1 polymer ?
#
loop_
_entity_poly.entity_id
_entity_poly.type
_entity_poly.pdbx_seq_one_letter_code
_entity_poly.pdbx_strand_id
1 'polypeptide(L)'
;MKIIYNRSSNKTSFYKSMGSWKGVTSTLGFVDYRAAAPSRNNLLQCFQNRNLSVLVENLESHVDEFIQLLKTSTKEDSTVDGVVVFRLLALDIVTDVLWGEKDTLLSSRNAQNEETPVFLRRFHAFSTWNALKSFIPALDMLVQICGSRSWKQLRNDCNDMDVTAREALQRWKSGDANKNREKDVLSMLQSMNSANAPAVPTEDIPAYMVEMLAAGSSTTSHTAAFACWLLTRHPDAQDRLRRELFERYPDPDDINIREMMDLPYLDGVIRETMRLYPMIPGPLERYLGEEIVVADKRIPKGVVASTAAYNQGRLEEVFPEPNSWTPERWIDADERMRLNWTPFGYGCRSCPGSNLAMTELKYMIGKIFRFFRAVKPPGHELDALELADVFAAGSKTGHVWLKFLEDKDTI
;
A
#
# COMPACT_ATOMS: atom_id res chain seq x y z
N MET A 1 21.06 10.18 -13.74
CA MET A 1 20.48 10.38 -12.38
C MET A 1 21.56 10.24 -11.32
N LYS A 2 21.66 11.17 -10.35
CA LYS A 2 22.62 11.05 -9.22
C LYS A 2 22.03 10.16 -8.13
N ILE A 3 22.71 9.06 -7.79
CA ILE A 3 22.28 8.16 -6.72
C ILE A 3 22.80 8.69 -5.38
N ILE A 4 21.92 9.30 -4.58
CA ILE A 4 22.24 9.81 -3.23
C ILE A 4 22.26 8.65 -2.21
N TYR A 5 21.44 7.62 -2.44
CA TYR A 5 21.35 6.43 -1.60
C TYR A 5 21.99 5.23 -2.27
N ASN A 6 23.27 5.03 -2.00
CA ASN A 6 24.01 3.86 -2.47
C ASN A 6 23.98 2.75 -1.40
N ARG A 7 24.68 1.63 -1.65
CA ARG A 7 24.77 0.49 -0.71
C ARG A 7 25.56 0.80 0.58
N SER A 8 26.29 1.92 0.63
CA SER A 8 27.03 2.38 1.80
C SER A 8 26.23 3.34 2.68
N SER A 9 25.11 3.89 2.17
CA SER A 9 24.22 4.76 2.94
C SER A 9 23.40 3.95 3.95
N ASN A 10 23.44 4.37 5.22
CA ASN A 10 22.73 3.71 6.32
C ASN A 10 21.41 4.42 6.63
N LYS A 11 20.37 3.67 7.00
CA LYS A 11 19.13 4.26 7.54
C LYS A 11 19.39 5.02 8.85
N THR A 12 18.60 6.06 9.13
CA THR A 12 18.66 6.75 10.42
C THR A 12 18.09 5.86 11.55
N SER A 13 18.27 6.28 12.80
CA SER A 13 17.76 5.56 13.98
C SER A 13 16.24 5.39 13.98
N PHE A 14 15.50 6.26 13.29
CA PHE A 14 14.06 6.15 13.07
C PHE A 14 13.62 4.74 12.66
N TYR A 15 14.35 4.13 11.74
CA TYR A 15 14.01 2.81 11.19
C TYR A 15 14.22 1.66 12.17
N LYS A 16 15.10 1.81 13.18
CA LYS A 16 15.31 0.76 14.19
C LYS A 16 14.04 0.52 15.00
N SER A 17 13.35 1.59 15.40
CA SER A 17 12.09 1.51 16.14
C SER A 17 10.94 1.06 15.24
N MET A 18 10.90 1.59 14.02
CA MET A 18 9.80 1.36 13.10
C MET A 18 9.78 -0.07 12.54
N GLY A 19 10.95 -0.60 12.17
CA GLY A 19 11.08 -1.95 11.62
C GLY A 19 11.48 -2.99 12.67
N SER A 20 11.12 -2.77 13.93
CA SER A 20 11.28 -3.77 14.98
C SER A 20 9.96 -4.08 15.67
N TRP A 21 9.70 -5.38 15.82
CA TRP A 21 8.50 -5.91 16.43
C TRP A 21 8.84 -7.03 17.41
N LYS A 22 8.45 -6.88 18.69
CA LYS A 22 8.68 -7.86 19.76
C LYS A 22 10.11 -8.41 19.83
N GLY A 23 11.11 -7.55 19.60
CA GLY A 23 12.54 -7.92 19.63
C GLY A 23 13.10 -8.44 18.30
N VAL A 24 12.25 -8.67 17.31
CA VAL A 24 12.64 -9.06 15.96
C VAL A 24 12.91 -7.83 15.11
N THR A 25 13.99 -7.83 14.35
CA THR A 25 14.26 -6.81 13.32
C THR A 25 13.80 -7.34 11.98
N SER A 26 12.89 -6.63 11.35
CA SER A 26 12.28 -7.01 10.09
C SER A 26 12.92 -6.24 8.92
N THR A 27 12.43 -6.40 7.69
CA THR A 27 13.09 -5.88 6.48
C THR A 27 13.31 -4.37 6.53
N LEU A 28 12.28 -3.64 6.97
CA LEU A 28 12.31 -2.19 7.15
C LEU A 28 13.31 -1.76 8.22
N GLY A 29 13.56 -2.59 9.23
CA GLY A 29 14.38 -2.27 10.40
C GLY A 29 15.89 -2.39 10.17
N PHE A 30 16.32 -3.22 9.22
CA PHE A 30 17.74 -3.37 8.90
C PHE A 30 18.33 -2.08 8.35
N VAL A 31 19.22 -1.48 9.15
CA VAL A 31 19.81 -0.16 8.91
C VAL A 31 20.84 -0.17 7.79
N ASP A 32 21.78 -1.11 7.83
CA ASP A 32 22.80 -1.29 6.81
C ASP A 32 22.28 -2.18 5.67
N TYR A 33 22.91 -2.06 4.50
CA TYR A 33 22.45 -2.78 3.31
C TYR A 33 22.73 -4.29 3.40
N ARG A 34 23.86 -4.69 3.99
CA ARG A 34 24.28 -6.09 4.00
C ARG A 34 23.37 -6.95 4.88
N ALA A 35 22.98 -6.45 6.05
CA ALA A 35 22.02 -7.12 6.92
C ALA A 35 20.62 -7.20 6.30
N ALA A 36 20.21 -6.18 5.56
CA ALA A 36 18.90 -6.16 4.89
C ALA A 36 18.83 -7.05 3.63
N ALA A 37 19.97 -7.28 2.97
CA ALA A 37 20.00 -7.87 1.63
C ALA A 37 19.35 -9.27 1.57
N PRO A 38 19.59 -10.21 2.51
CA PRO A 38 18.95 -11.53 2.44
C PRO A 38 17.42 -11.46 2.50
N SER A 39 16.89 -10.86 3.57
CA SER A 39 15.46 -10.70 3.79
C SER A 39 14.78 -9.99 2.60
N ARG A 40 15.40 -8.91 2.11
CA ARG A 40 14.92 -8.18 0.94
C ARG A 40 14.95 -9.00 -0.35
N ASN A 41 16.02 -9.75 -0.60
CA ASN A 41 16.15 -10.59 -1.78
C ASN A 41 15.10 -11.71 -1.79
N ASN A 42 14.80 -12.29 -0.63
CA ASN A 42 13.74 -13.28 -0.49
C ASN A 42 12.38 -12.68 -0.85
N LEU A 43 12.04 -11.50 -0.30
CA LEU A 43 10.80 -10.80 -0.65
C LEU A 43 10.72 -10.42 -2.13
N LEU A 44 11.81 -9.92 -2.71
CA LEU A 44 11.86 -9.60 -4.14
C LEU A 44 11.59 -10.84 -4.98
N GLN A 45 12.13 -12.01 -4.60
CA GLN A 45 11.86 -13.27 -5.29
C GLN A 45 10.39 -13.68 -5.19
N CYS A 46 9.75 -13.51 -4.03
CA CYS A 46 8.33 -13.78 -3.85
C CYS A 46 7.46 -12.93 -4.78
N PHE A 47 7.79 -11.64 -4.95
CA PHE A 47 7.02 -10.70 -5.77
C PHE A 47 7.51 -10.55 -7.22
N GLN A 48 8.32 -11.50 -7.72
CA GLN A 48 8.72 -11.52 -9.14
C GLN A 48 7.52 -11.83 -10.04
N ASN A 49 7.56 -11.33 -11.28
CA ASN A 49 6.48 -11.49 -12.27
C ASN A 49 6.03 -12.95 -12.48
N ARG A 50 6.96 -13.92 -12.38
CA ARG A 50 6.64 -15.36 -12.49
C ARG A 50 5.71 -15.88 -11.40
N ASN A 51 5.78 -15.29 -10.20
CA ASN A 51 4.97 -15.65 -9.05
C ASN A 51 3.70 -14.79 -8.97
N LEU A 52 3.73 -13.58 -9.54
CA LEU A 52 2.58 -12.70 -9.57
C LEU A 52 1.35 -13.37 -10.17
N SER A 53 1.49 -14.20 -11.21
CA SER A 53 0.34 -14.91 -11.78
C SER A 53 -0.40 -15.78 -10.76
N VAL A 54 0.32 -16.36 -9.81
CA VAL A 54 -0.26 -17.19 -8.74
C VAL A 54 -0.89 -16.31 -7.66
N LEU A 55 -0.24 -15.21 -7.29
CA LEU A 55 -0.77 -14.26 -6.31
C LEU A 55 -2.02 -13.52 -6.83
N VAL A 56 -2.10 -13.35 -8.16
CA VAL A 56 -3.17 -12.64 -8.85
C VAL A 56 -4.47 -13.43 -8.96
N GLU A 57 -4.43 -14.77 -9.05
CA GLU A 57 -5.65 -15.59 -9.01
C GLU A 57 -6.49 -15.30 -7.75
N ASN A 58 -5.81 -15.05 -6.62
CA ASN A 58 -6.48 -14.70 -5.36
C ASN A 58 -7.08 -13.30 -5.43
N LEU A 59 -6.36 -12.34 -6.00
CA LEU A 59 -6.80 -10.94 -6.18
C LEU A 59 -8.12 -10.85 -6.95
N GLU A 60 -8.32 -11.66 -8.00
CA GLU A 60 -9.52 -11.59 -8.84
C GLU A 60 -10.81 -11.80 -8.02
N SER A 61 -10.81 -12.84 -7.18
CA SER A 61 -11.95 -13.20 -6.34
C SER A 61 -12.33 -12.13 -5.33
N HIS A 62 -11.34 -11.52 -4.65
CA HIS A 62 -11.59 -10.45 -3.68
C HIS A 62 -12.14 -9.18 -4.34
N VAL A 63 -11.63 -8.83 -5.53
CA VAL A 63 -12.18 -7.68 -6.27
C VAL A 63 -13.60 -7.97 -6.76
N ASP A 64 -13.93 -9.20 -7.16
CA ASP A 64 -15.31 -9.57 -7.50
C ASP A 64 -16.28 -9.39 -6.33
N GLU A 65 -15.90 -9.86 -5.13
CA GLU A 65 -16.70 -9.64 -3.92
C GLU A 65 -16.86 -8.14 -3.62
N PHE A 66 -15.80 -7.36 -3.83
CA PHE A 66 -15.85 -5.90 -3.67
C PHE A 66 -16.79 -5.23 -4.68
N ILE A 67 -16.79 -5.67 -5.95
CA ILE A 67 -17.74 -5.20 -6.96
C ILE A 67 -19.17 -5.50 -6.51
N GLN A 68 -19.45 -6.68 -5.94
CA GLN A 68 -20.78 -6.99 -5.39
C GLN A 68 -21.16 -6.09 -4.22
N LEU A 69 -20.21 -5.79 -3.33
CA LEU A 69 -20.43 -4.82 -2.24
C LEU A 69 -20.80 -3.43 -2.80
N LEU A 70 -20.09 -2.97 -3.83
CA LEU A 70 -20.42 -1.70 -4.48
C LEU A 70 -21.79 -1.75 -5.18
N LYS A 71 -22.14 -2.85 -5.86
CA LYS A 71 -23.48 -3.04 -6.45
C LYS A 71 -24.58 -2.92 -5.40
N THR A 72 -24.41 -3.54 -4.24
CA THR A 72 -25.37 -3.41 -3.12
C THR A 72 -25.49 -1.95 -2.67
N SER A 73 -24.37 -1.26 -2.46
CA SER A 73 -24.39 0.17 -2.09
C SER A 73 -25.07 1.05 -3.13
N THR A 74 -24.87 0.78 -4.43
CA THR A 74 -25.56 1.52 -5.50
C THR A 74 -27.07 1.28 -5.52
N LYS A 75 -27.53 0.06 -5.21
CA LYS A 75 -28.97 -0.27 -5.10
C LYS A 75 -29.63 0.45 -3.92
N GLU A 76 -28.88 0.66 -2.84
CA GLU A 76 -29.30 1.38 -1.64
C GLU A 76 -29.14 2.90 -1.76
N ASP A 77 -28.61 3.40 -2.88
CA ASP A 77 -28.25 4.81 -3.12
C ASP A 77 -27.32 5.42 -2.05
N SER A 78 -26.50 4.57 -1.42
CA SER A 78 -25.68 4.93 -0.27
C SER A 78 -24.29 5.45 -0.66
N THR A 79 -23.70 6.26 0.22
CA THR A 79 -22.29 6.66 0.13
C THR A 79 -21.41 5.69 0.91
N VAL A 80 -20.21 5.41 0.41
CA VAL A 80 -19.22 4.57 1.10
C VAL A 80 -18.01 5.40 1.53
N ASP A 81 -17.45 5.08 2.68
CA ASP A 81 -16.13 5.59 3.06
C ASP A 81 -15.05 4.75 2.37
N GLY A 82 -14.41 5.33 1.36
CA GLY A 82 -13.31 4.77 0.60
C GLY A 82 -12.17 4.28 1.49
N VAL A 83 -11.82 5.01 2.56
CA VAL A 83 -10.74 4.60 3.47
C VAL A 83 -11.05 3.28 4.14
N VAL A 84 -12.32 3.04 4.49
CA VAL A 84 -12.77 1.81 5.13
C VAL A 84 -12.88 0.68 4.12
N VAL A 85 -13.64 0.89 3.03
CA VAL A 85 -13.98 -0.22 2.12
C VAL A 85 -12.76 -0.71 1.34
N PHE A 86 -11.88 0.18 0.89
CA PHE A 86 -10.64 -0.22 0.22
C PHE A 86 -9.64 -0.83 1.21
N ARG A 87 -9.67 -0.44 2.49
CA ARG A 87 -8.81 -1.07 3.50
C ARG A 87 -9.25 -2.50 3.81
N LEU A 88 -10.55 -2.77 3.86
CA LEU A 88 -11.08 -4.14 3.98
C LEU A 88 -10.60 -4.99 2.81
N LEU A 89 -10.81 -4.53 1.57
CA LEU A 89 -10.35 -5.22 0.38
C LEU A 89 -8.83 -5.46 0.38
N ALA A 90 -8.04 -4.44 0.68
CA ALA A 90 -6.58 -4.57 0.71
C ALA A 90 -6.11 -5.53 1.81
N LEU A 91 -6.81 -5.61 2.95
CA LEU A 91 -6.48 -6.58 3.99
C LEU A 91 -6.83 -7.99 3.56
N ASP A 92 -8.00 -8.23 2.97
CA ASP A 92 -8.42 -9.55 2.46
C ASP A 92 -7.44 -10.07 1.38
N ILE A 93 -7.06 -9.20 0.43
CA ILE A 93 -6.05 -9.52 -0.59
C ILE A 93 -4.72 -9.87 0.09
N VAL A 94 -4.25 -9.04 1.02
CA VAL A 94 -2.93 -9.23 1.64
C VAL A 94 -2.90 -10.49 2.52
N THR A 95 -3.93 -10.78 3.30
CA THR A 95 -3.95 -12.02 4.12
C THR A 95 -3.98 -13.28 3.26
N ASP A 96 -4.68 -13.25 2.12
CA ASP A 96 -4.73 -14.38 1.18
C ASP A 96 -3.42 -14.53 0.39
N VAL A 97 -2.89 -13.44 -0.17
CA VAL A 97 -1.61 -13.43 -0.90
C VAL A 97 -0.45 -13.84 0.01
N LEU A 98 -0.44 -13.40 1.26
CA LEU A 98 0.69 -13.62 2.16
C LEU A 98 0.69 -14.98 2.85
N TRP A 99 -0.47 -15.49 3.28
CA TRP A 99 -0.56 -16.76 4.00
C TRP A 99 -1.88 -17.51 3.76
N GLY A 100 -2.56 -17.25 2.65
CA GLY A 100 -3.71 -18.05 2.18
C GLY A 100 -4.96 -17.97 3.06
N GLU A 101 -5.07 -16.95 3.91
CA GLU A 101 -6.23 -16.77 4.79
C GLU A 101 -7.34 -16.02 4.04
N LYS A 102 -8.42 -16.75 3.76
CA LYS A 102 -9.62 -16.30 3.03
C LYS A 102 -10.72 -15.78 3.94
N ASP A 103 -10.37 -15.23 5.10
CA ASP A 103 -11.35 -14.62 6.00
C ASP A 103 -11.76 -13.27 5.41
N THR A 104 -12.91 -13.26 4.74
CA THR A 104 -13.43 -12.11 3.99
C THR A 104 -13.97 -11.06 4.95
N LEU A 105 -13.10 -10.14 5.41
CA LEU A 105 -13.51 -8.98 6.20
C LEU A 105 -14.58 -8.18 5.45
N LEU A 106 -14.55 -8.19 4.11
CA LEU A 106 -15.61 -7.67 3.26
C LEU A 106 -16.98 -8.34 3.49
N SER A 107 -17.04 -9.67 3.59
CA SER A 107 -18.29 -10.40 3.85
C SER A 107 -18.80 -10.19 5.28
N SER A 108 -17.88 -10.06 6.24
CA SER A 108 -18.21 -9.84 7.65
C SER A 108 -18.92 -8.50 7.89
N ARG A 109 -18.70 -7.50 7.02
CA ARG A 109 -19.41 -6.21 7.05
C ARG A 109 -20.89 -6.34 6.68
N ASN A 110 -21.25 -7.31 5.85
CA ASN A 110 -22.67 -7.56 5.52
C ASN A 110 -23.42 -8.18 6.71
N ALA A 111 -22.71 -8.76 7.68
CA ALA A 111 -23.28 -9.36 8.88
C ALA A 111 -23.37 -8.34 10.04
N GLN A 112 -24.28 -7.37 9.93
CA GLN A 112 -25.02 -6.66 11.01
C GLN A 112 -24.27 -6.12 12.26
N ASN A 113 -22.94 -6.19 12.37
CA ASN A 113 -22.19 -5.63 13.48
C ASN A 113 -21.58 -4.28 13.08
N GLU A 114 -22.13 -3.20 13.64
CA GLU A 114 -21.61 -1.82 13.51
C GLU A 114 -20.22 -1.64 14.16
N GLU A 115 -19.73 -2.61 14.93
CA GLU A 115 -18.40 -2.55 15.54
C GLU A 115 -17.30 -2.89 14.55
N THR A 116 -16.31 -2.00 14.45
CA THR A 116 -15.06 -2.25 13.71
C THR A 116 -14.45 -3.58 14.17
N PRO A 117 -14.22 -4.56 13.27
CA PRO A 117 -13.61 -5.83 13.63
C PRO A 117 -12.38 -5.62 14.50
N VAL A 118 -12.24 -6.42 15.56
CA VAL A 118 -11.12 -6.32 16.51
C VAL A 118 -9.77 -6.30 15.80
N PHE A 119 -9.66 -7.07 14.70
CA PHE A 119 -8.50 -7.05 13.81
C PHE A 119 -8.18 -5.66 13.26
N LEU A 120 -9.16 -4.96 12.66
CA LEU A 120 -8.97 -3.62 12.12
C LEU A 120 -8.58 -2.61 13.19
N ARG A 121 -9.20 -2.70 14.37
CA ARG A 121 -8.86 -1.83 15.51
C ARG A 121 -7.40 -2.02 15.93
N ARG A 122 -6.97 -3.28 16.10
CA ARG A 122 -5.58 -3.63 16.43
C ARG A 122 -4.62 -3.21 15.31
N PHE A 123 -5.02 -3.33 14.05
CA PHE A 123 -4.22 -2.94 12.88
C PHE A 123 -4.00 -1.43 12.80
N HIS A 124 -5.06 -0.65 13.00
CA HIS A 124 -4.96 0.80 13.10
C HIS A 124 -4.05 1.22 14.27
N ALA A 125 -4.23 0.55 15.42
CA ALA A 125 -3.40 0.78 16.60
C ALA A 125 -1.92 0.46 16.34
N PHE A 126 -1.62 -0.67 15.68
CA PHE A 126 -0.28 -1.04 15.25
C PHE A 126 0.34 0.06 14.39
N SER A 127 -0.34 0.46 13.31
CA SER A 127 0.20 1.43 12.35
C SER A 127 0.49 2.78 13.01
N THR A 128 -0.48 3.29 13.80
CA THR A 128 -0.36 4.58 14.48
C THR A 128 0.68 4.56 15.60
N TRP A 129 0.62 3.56 16.48
CA TRP A 129 1.52 3.46 17.63
C TRP A 129 2.98 3.27 17.20
N ASN A 130 3.20 2.42 16.19
CA ASN A 130 4.52 2.12 15.68
C ASN A 130 5.19 3.33 15.01
N ALA A 131 4.41 4.18 14.33
CA ALA A 131 4.90 5.46 13.83
C ALA A 131 5.24 6.42 14.99
N LEU A 132 4.33 6.63 15.93
CA LEU A 132 4.51 7.57 17.05
C LEU A 132 5.71 7.21 17.94
N LYS A 133 5.88 5.93 18.30
CA LYS A 133 7.02 5.47 19.10
C LYS A 133 8.37 5.64 18.39
N SER A 134 8.35 5.74 17.06
CA SER A 134 9.55 5.94 16.25
C SER A 134 10.00 7.40 16.20
N PHE A 135 9.06 8.34 16.37
CA PHE A 135 9.35 9.78 16.45
C PHE A 135 9.59 10.27 17.89
N ILE A 136 8.93 9.66 18.88
CA ILE A 136 8.96 10.11 20.28
C ILE A 136 9.70 9.08 21.13
N PRO A 137 10.97 9.32 21.50
CA PRO A 137 11.70 8.46 22.42
C PRO A 137 10.95 8.28 23.74
N ALA A 138 11.01 7.08 24.31
CA ALA A 138 10.36 6.72 25.57
C ALA A 138 8.81 6.86 25.61
N LEU A 139 8.13 7.10 24.48
CA LEU A 139 6.66 7.19 24.42
C LEU A 139 5.97 5.99 25.08
N ASP A 140 6.48 4.79 24.80
CA ASP A 140 5.90 3.55 25.33
C ASP A 140 5.94 3.50 26.87
N MET A 141 7.08 3.87 27.46
CA MET A 141 7.27 3.95 28.91
C MET A 141 6.37 5.02 29.53
N LEU A 142 6.32 6.21 28.92
CA LEU A 142 5.50 7.32 29.43
C LEU A 142 4.01 6.95 29.44
N VAL A 143 3.51 6.34 28.37
CA VAL A 143 2.09 5.97 28.29
C VAL A 143 1.75 4.81 29.23
N GLN A 144 2.69 3.89 29.45
CA GLN A 144 2.51 2.85 30.46
C GLN A 144 2.34 3.43 31.87
N ILE A 145 3.16 4.41 32.24
CA ILE A 145 3.16 5.03 33.58
C ILE A 145 1.98 6.00 33.74
N CYS A 146 1.90 7.03 32.89
CA CYS A 146 1.00 8.16 33.05
C CYS A 146 0.01 8.37 31.88
N GLY A 147 -0.06 7.45 30.92
CA GLY A 147 -0.97 7.56 29.80
C GLY A 147 -2.45 7.51 30.21
N SER A 148 -3.28 8.28 29.50
CA SER A 148 -4.73 8.21 29.66
C SER A 148 -5.28 6.86 29.20
N ARG A 149 -6.55 6.57 29.54
CA ARG A 149 -7.20 5.29 29.18
C ARG A 149 -7.13 5.02 27.67
N SER A 150 -7.36 6.03 26.83
CA SER A 150 -7.32 5.88 25.37
C SER A 150 -5.93 5.58 24.85
N TRP A 151 -4.88 6.22 25.40
CA TRP A 151 -3.49 5.95 25.00
C TRP A 151 -3.02 4.56 25.46
N LYS A 152 -3.41 4.13 26.66
CA LYS A 152 -3.16 2.77 27.14
C LYS A 152 -3.89 1.73 26.29
N GLN A 153 -5.13 2.00 25.88
CA GLN A 153 -5.87 1.13 24.97
C GLN A 153 -5.18 1.02 23.62
N LEU A 154 -4.77 2.13 23.01
CA LEU A 154 -4.04 2.16 21.74
C LEU A 154 -2.73 1.35 21.81
N ARG A 155 -1.98 1.50 22.90
CA ARG A 155 -0.77 0.71 23.17
C ARG A 155 -1.07 -0.78 23.30
N ASN A 156 -2.14 -1.14 24.01
CA ASN A 156 -2.52 -2.54 24.23
C ASN A 156 -3.02 -3.18 22.92
N ASP A 157 -3.90 -2.51 22.18
CA ASP A 157 -4.37 -2.98 20.87
C ASP A 157 -3.21 -3.15 19.87
N CYS A 158 -2.23 -2.25 19.88
CA CYS A 158 -0.98 -2.44 19.13
C CYS A 158 -0.28 -3.72 19.58
N ASN A 159 -0.04 -3.91 20.88
CA ASN A 159 0.65 -5.10 21.40
C ASN A 159 -0.08 -6.42 21.10
N ASP A 160 -1.41 -6.40 21.04
CA ASP A 160 -2.26 -7.55 20.75
C ASP A 160 -2.23 -7.96 19.27
N MET A 161 -1.68 -7.13 18.37
CA MET A 161 -1.43 -7.53 16.98
C MET A 161 -0.51 -8.77 16.90
N ASP A 162 0.38 -8.96 17.88
CA ASP A 162 1.22 -10.16 17.98
C ASP A 162 0.39 -11.43 18.23
N VAL A 163 -0.70 -11.32 19.01
CA VAL A 163 -1.63 -12.44 19.23
C VAL A 163 -2.27 -12.84 17.91
N THR A 164 -2.80 -11.86 17.16
CA THR A 164 -3.42 -12.12 15.86
C THR A 164 -2.44 -12.73 14.86
N ALA A 165 -1.20 -12.24 14.79
CA ALA A 165 -0.18 -12.80 13.91
C ALA A 165 0.20 -14.25 14.29
N ARG A 166 0.30 -14.56 15.59
CA ARG A 166 0.58 -15.93 16.07
C ARG A 166 -0.57 -16.88 15.81
N GLU A 167 -1.81 -16.44 16.00
CA GLU A 167 -3.00 -17.24 15.70
C GLU A 167 -3.10 -17.52 14.20
N ALA A 168 -2.84 -16.52 13.34
CA ALA A 168 -2.79 -16.70 11.89
C ALA A 168 -1.68 -17.71 11.50
N LEU A 169 -0.49 -17.59 12.09
CA LEU A 169 0.60 -18.54 11.88
C LEU A 169 0.22 -19.98 12.33
N GLN A 170 -0.50 -20.11 13.44
CA GLN A 170 -0.99 -21.41 13.91
C GLN A 170 -2.01 -22.00 12.93
N ARG A 171 -2.99 -21.20 12.48
CA ARG A 171 -3.97 -21.62 11.46
C ARG A 171 -3.29 -22.09 10.19
N TRP A 172 -2.32 -21.31 9.70
CA TRP A 172 -1.51 -21.65 8.53
C TRP A 172 -0.74 -22.97 8.71
N LYS A 173 -0.15 -23.20 9.89
CA LYS A 173 0.55 -24.46 10.21
C LYS A 173 -0.39 -25.67 10.29
N SER A 174 -1.58 -25.49 10.89
CA SER A 174 -2.60 -26.54 11.03
C SER A 174 -3.37 -26.81 9.74
N GLY A 175 -3.36 -25.87 8.79
CA GLY A 175 -3.98 -26.02 7.49
C GLY A 175 -3.39 -27.20 6.71
N ASP A 176 -4.26 -27.87 5.96
CA ASP A 176 -3.97 -29.11 5.25
C ASP A 176 -2.74 -28.93 4.34
N ALA A 177 -1.64 -29.61 4.70
CA ALA A 177 -0.29 -29.33 4.20
C ALA A 177 -0.09 -29.48 2.69
N ASN A 178 -1.08 -30.08 2.00
CA ASN A 178 -0.98 -30.56 0.63
C ASN A 178 -1.82 -29.82 -0.40
N LYS A 179 -2.67 -28.84 -0.03
CA LYS A 179 -3.61 -28.25 -1.02
C LYS A 179 -3.23 -26.88 -1.59
N ASN A 180 -2.37 -26.07 -0.96
CA ASN A 180 -2.07 -24.72 -1.48
C ASN A 180 -0.71 -24.12 -1.07
N ARG A 181 0.22 -24.87 -0.46
CA ARG A 181 1.52 -24.35 0.01
C ARG A 181 2.49 -23.93 -1.10
N GLU A 182 2.12 -24.02 -2.37
CA GLU A 182 2.93 -23.47 -3.47
C GLU A 182 2.50 -22.05 -3.88
N LYS A 183 1.45 -21.49 -3.24
CA LYS A 183 0.79 -20.27 -3.74
C LYS A 183 0.92 -19.02 -2.87
N ASP A 184 1.23 -19.13 -1.58
CA ASP A 184 1.34 -17.98 -0.68
C ASP A 184 2.80 -17.57 -0.38
N VAL A 185 3.00 -16.29 -0.06
CA VAL A 185 4.35 -15.74 0.18
C VAL A 185 5.05 -16.40 1.37
N LEU A 186 4.32 -16.75 2.44
CA LEU A 186 4.91 -17.39 3.61
C LEU A 186 5.48 -18.78 3.27
N SER A 187 4.77 -19.56 2.47
CA SER A 187 5.24 -20.84 1.96
C SER A 187 6.47 -20.68 1.06
N MET A 188 6.49 -19.65 0.20
CA MET A 188 7.67 -19.33 -0.62
C MET A 188 8.89 -18.97 0.25
N LEU A 189 8.70 -18.16 1.29
CA LEU A 189 9.77 -17.80 2.22
C LEU A 189 10.29 -19.04 2.97
N GLN A 190 9.40 -19.95 3.39
CA GLN A 190 9.81 -21.18 4.07
C GLN A 190 10.50 -22.19 3.14
N SER A 191 10.09 -22.30 1.87
CA SER A 191 10.75 -23.20 0.93
C SER A 191 12.17 -22.73 0.59
N MET A 192 12.40 -21.42 0.50
CA MET A 192 13.74 -20.83 0.37
C MET A 192 14.64 -21.16 1.56
N ASN A 193 14.08 -21.28 2.78
CA ASN A 193 14.82 -21.65 3.98
C ASN A 193 15.39 -23.08 3.92
N SER A 194 14.70 -24.01 3.22
CA SER A 194 15.13 -25.40 3.07
C SER A 194 16.33 -25.57 2.11
N ALA A 195 16.73 -24.52 1.39
CA ALA A 195 17.75 -24.55 0.34
C ALA A 195 19.07 -23.82 0.69
N ASN A 196 19.41 -23.65 1.98
CA ASN A 196 20.60 -22.95 2.48
C ASN A 196 20.69 -21.42 2.19
N ALA A 197 19.56 -20.75 1.97
CA ALA A 197 19.49 -19.27 2.01
C ALA A 197 19.46 -18.78 3.47
N PRO A 198 19.81 -17.51 3.78
CA PRO A 198 19.67 -16.97 5.13
C PRO A 198 18.20 -16.97 5.51
N ALA A 199 17.83 -17.92 6.37
CA ALA A 199 16.46 -18.25 6.66
C ALA A 199 15.82 -17.20 7.57
N VAL A 200 14.54 -16.91 7.37
CA VAL A 200 13.73 -16.22 8.41
C VAL A 200 13.40 -17.27 9.48
N PRO A 201 13.88 -17.11 10.72
CA PRO A 201 13.57 -18.05 11.80
C PRO A 201 12.05 -18.17 12.01
N THR A 202 11.58 -19.36 12.38
CA THR A 202 10.13 -19.61 12.50
C THR A 202 9.48 -18.75 13.58
N GLU A 203 10.24 -18.44 14.63
CA GLU A 203 9.90 -17.54 15.72
C GLU A 203 9.75 -16.07 15.28
N ASP A 204 10.41 -15.69 14.19
CA ASP A 204 10.42 -14.32 13.66
C ASP A 204 9.29 -14.09 12.66
N ILE A 205 8.70 -15.15 12.11
CA ILE A 205 7.62 -15.09 11.11
C ILE A 205 6.48 -14.14 11.51
N PRO A 206 5.94 -14.15 12.76
CA PRO A 206 4.87 -13.23 13.13
C PRO A 206 5.24 -11.75 12.96
N ALA A 207 6.50 -11.37 13.22
CA ALA A 207 6.96 -10.00 13.01
C ALA A 207 6.97 -9.62 11.52
N TYR A 208 7.39 -10.54 10.65
CA TYR A 208 7.34 -10.35 9.19
C TYR A 208 5.90 -10.27 8.67
N MET A 209 4.99 -11.12 9.18
CA MET A 209 3.57 -11.07 8.82
C MET A 209 2.96 -9.70 9.13
N VAL A 210 3.22 -9.17 10.33
CA VAL A 210 2.72 -7.85 10.74
C VAL A 210 3.32 -6.72 9.89
N GLU A 211 4.63 -6.76 9.58
CA GLU A 211 5.27 -5.78 8.69
C GLU A 211 4.61 -5.79 7.29
N MET A 212 4.46 -6.98 6.71
CA MET A 212 3.94 -7.13 5.35
C MET A 212 2.46 -6.74 5.27
N LEU A 213 1.67 -7.10 6.28
CA LEU A 213 0.29 -6.68 6.42
C LEU A 213 0.16 -5.15 6.41
N ALA A 214 1.00 -4.47 7.18
CA ALA A 214 0.96 -3.01 7.27
C ALA A 214 1.44 -2.31 5.99
N ALA A 215 2.47 -2.87 5.35
CA ALA A 215 3.01 -2.34 4.11
C ALA A 215 2.02 -2.45 2.94
N GLY A 216 1.38 -3.62 2.78
CA GLY A 216 0.49 -3.90 1.63
C GLY A 216 -0.92 -3.33 1.75
N SER A 217 -1.46 -3.16 2.96
CA SER A 217 -2.86 -2.78 3.12
C SER A 217 -3.09 -1.27 3.04
N SER A 218 -2.44 -0.49 3.92
CA SER A 218 -2.73 0.94 4.10
C SER A 218 -2.36 1.76 2.86
N THR A 219 -1.23 1.47 2.23
CA THR A 219 -0.72 2.22 1.07
C THR A 219 -1.58 1.99 -0.17
N THR A 220 -1.89 0.74 -0.51
CA THR A 220 -2.74 0.41 -1.66
C THR A 220 -4.16 0.94 -1.45
N SER A 221 -4.77 0.73 -0.29
CA SER A 221 -6.15 1.16 -0.01
C SER A 221 -6.35 2.67 -0.14
N HIS A 222 -5.44 3.48 0.41
CA HIS A 222 -5.54 4.94 0.32
C HIS A 222 -5.29 5.43 -1.10
N THR A 223 -4.34 4.83 -1.81
CA THR A 223 -4.10 5.17 -3.23
C THR A 223 -5.35 4.90 -4.08
N ALA A 224 -6.02 3.76 -3.86
CA ALA A 224 -7.26 3.43 -4.56
C ALA A 224 -8.40 4.40 -4.21
N ALA A 225 -8.60 4.69 -2.92
CA ALA A 225 -9.61 5.66 -2.47
C ALA A 225 -9.38 7.05 -3.08
N PHE A 226 -8.12 7.49 -3.14
CA PHE A 226 -7.76 8.81 -3.68
C PHE A 226 -7.92 8.86 -5.19
N ALA A 227 -7.57 7.81 -5.92
CA ALA A 227 -7.80 7.71 -7.35
C ALA A 227 -9.30 7.85 -7.66
N CYS A 228 -10.15 7.10 -6.95
CA CYS A 228 -11.61 7.23 -7.07
C CYS A 228 -12.08 8.65 -6.75
N TRP A 229 -11.62 9.25 -5.65
CA TRP A 229 -11.98 10.61 -5.26
C TRP A 229 -11.59 11.63 -6.34
N LEU A 230 -10.39 11.51 -6.91
CA LEU A 230 -9.92 12.39 -7.99
C LEU A 230 -10.80 12.23 -9.23
N LEU A 231 -11.14 11.00 -9.62
CA LEU A 231 -12.02 10.73 -10.75
C LEU A 231 -13.44 11.31 -10.57
N THR A 232 -13.96 11.43 -9.34
CA THR A 232 -15.25 12.13 -9.09
C THR A 232 -15.19 13.63 -9.39
N ARG A 233 -13.98 14.21 -9.38
CA ARG A 233 -13.73 15.65 -9.57
C ARG A 233 -13.22 16.00 -10.96
N HIS A 234 -12.82 14.99 -11.72
CA HIS A 234 -12.36 15.07 -13.10
C HIS A 234 -13.21 14.15 -13.99
N PRO A 235 -14.48 14.51 -14.25
CA PRO A 235 -15.41 13.66 -15.00
C PRO A 235 -14.94 13.38 -16.44
N ASP A 236 -14.26 14.33 -17.06
CA ASP A 236 -13.61 14.19 -18.37
C ASP A 236 -12.53 13.11 -18.37
N ALA A 237 -11.67 13.11 -17.35
CA ALA A 237 -10.67 12.08 -17.16
C ALA A 237 -11.31 10.72 -16.89
N GLN A 238 -12.40 10.69 -16.12
CA GLN A 238 -13.16 9.48 -15.86
C GLN A 238 -13.80 8.91 -17.13
N ASP A 239 -14.40 9.75 -17.97
CA ASP A 239 -15.00 9.34 -19.24
C ASP A 239 -13.97 8.74 -20.18
N ARG A 240 -12.76 9.30 -20.21
CA ARG A 240 -11.64 8.77 -21.00
C ARG A 240 -11.16 7.42 -20.47
N LEU A 241 -10.99 7.27 -19.16
CA LEU A 241 -10.65 5.98 -18.54
C LEU A 241 -11.70 4.92 -18.87
N ARG A 242 -12.98 5.27 -18.68
CA ARG A 242 -14.09 4.37 -19.02
C ARG A 242 -14.01 3.97 -20.49
N ARG A 243 -13.85 4.91 -21.42
CA ARG A 243 -13.74 4.60 -22.86
C ARG A 243 -12.65 3.58 -23.16
N GLU A 244 -11.44 3.77 -22.62
CA GLU A 244 -10.35 2.80 -22.75
C GLU A 244 -10.75 1.40 -22.24
N LEU A 245 -11.45 1.33 -21.11
CA LEU A 245 -11.92 0.07 -20.52
C LEU A 245 -13.03 -0.61 -21.33
N PHE A 246 -13.99 0.15 -21.88
CA PHE A 246 -15.06 -0.39 -22.72
C PHE A 246 -14.55 -0.85 -24.08
N GLU A 247 -13.60 -0.12 -24.68
CA GLU A 247 -12.94 -0.53 -25.92
C GLU A 247 -12.13 -1.82 -25.70
N ARG A 248 -11.46 -1.96 -24.55
CA ARG A 248 -10.65 -3.15 -24.25
C ARG A 248 -11.48 -4.37 -23.82
N TYR A 249 -12.55 -4.14 -23.06
CA TYR A 249 -13.39 -5.16 -22.46
C TYR A 249 -14.86 -4.90 -22.81
N PRO A 250 -15.28 -5.14 -24.07
CA PRO A 250 -16.68 -4.97 -24.45
C PRO A 250 -17.59 -5.90 -23.64
N ASP A 251 -17.12 -7.11 -23.35
CA ASP A 251 -17.76 -8.04 -22.41
C ASP A 251 -17.25 -7.79 -20.97
N PRO A 252 -18.11 -7.40 -20.02
CA PRO A 252 -17.71 -7.20 -18.62
C PRO A 252 -17.36 -8.52 -17.88
N ASP A 253 -17.72 -9.69 -18.43
CA ASP A 253 -17.44 -10.99 -17.83
C ASP A 253 -16.07 -11.57 -18.29
N ASP A 254 -15.45 -10.98 -19.32
CA ASP A 254 -14.14 -11.39 -19.88
C ASP A 254 -13.04 -10.35 -19.61
N ILE A 255 -12.87 -9.99 -18.34
CA ILE A 255 -11.82 -9.05 -17.91
C ILE A 255 -10.55 -9.82 -17.57
N ASN A 256 -9.52 -9.68 -18.40
CA ASN A 256 -8.20 -10.26 -18.14
C ASN A 256 -7.27 -9.29 -17.40
N ILE A 257 -6.83 -9.67 -16.20
CA ILE A 257 -5.92 -8.86 -15.40
C ILE A 257 -4.57 -8.54 -16.08
N ARG A 258 -3.99 -9.48 -16.84
CA ARG A 258 -2.68 -9.27 -17.48
C ARG A 258 -2.77 -8.19 -18.54
N GLU A 259 -3.81 -8.26 -19.35
CA GLU A 259 -4.08 -7.29 -20.40
C GLU A 259 -4.38 -5.90 -19.82
N MET A 260 -5.00 -5.84 -18.65
CA MET A 260 -5.32 -4.59 -17.97
C MET A 260 -4.06 -3.84 -17.54
N MET A 261 -2.94 -4.55 -17.33
CA MET A 261 -1.67 -3.94 -16.96
C MET A 261 -1.09 -3.05 -18.06
N ASP A 262 -1.46 -3.32 -19.31
CA ASP A 262 -0.94 -2.63 -20.49
C ASP A 262 -1.79 -1.42 -20.91
N LEU A 263 -2.88 -1.12 -20.18
CA LEU A 263 -3.74 0.02 -20.45
C LEU A 263 -3.05 1.36 -20.08
N PRO A 264 -2.70 2.21 -21.06
CA PRO A 264 -1.85 3.37 -20.83
C PRO A 264 -2.55 4.48 -20.03
N TYR A 265 -3.84 4.72 -20.24
CA TYR A 265 -4.53 5.77 -19.54
C TYR A 265 -4.87 5.38 -18.10
N LEU A 266 -5.26 4.13 -17.85
CA LEU A 266 -5.35 3.55 -16.51
C LEU A 266 -4.02 3.65 -15.73
N ASP A 267 -2.89 3.33 -16.37
CA ASP A 267 -1.56 3.54 -15.79
C ASP A 267 -1.31 5.01 -15.45
N GLY A 268 -1.69 5.93 -16.35
CA GLY A 268 -1.61 7.37 -16.13
C GLY A 268 -2.43 7.87 -14.93
N VAL A 269 -3.66 7.36 -14.75
CA VAL A 269 -4.53 7.69 -13.61
C VAL A 269 -3.86 7.33 -12.28
N ILE A 270 -3.28 6.13 -12.20
CA ILE A 270 -2.62 5.65 -10.97
C ILE A 270 -1.32 6.40 -10.73
N ARG A 271 -0.49 6.57 -11.76
CA ARG A 271 0.77 7.33 -11.64
C ARG A 271 0.55 8.76 -11.22
N GLU A 272 -0.45 9.43 -11.78
CA GLU A 272 -0.77 10.81 -11.46
C GLU A 272 -1.34 10.97 -10.05
N THR A 273 -2.16 10.01 -9.63
CA THR A 273 -2.62 9.92 -8.24
C THR A 273 -1.44 9.81 -7.29
N MET A 274 -0.50 8.89 -7.54
CA MET A 274 0.67 8.70 -6.68
C MET A 274 1.70 9.85 -6.78
N ARG A 275 1.73 10.60 -7.89
CA ARG A 275 2.60 11.77 -8.05
C ARG A 275 2.16 12.90 -7.10
N LEU A 276 0.86 13.20 -7.08
CA LEU A 276 0.32 14.24 -6.19
C LEU A 276 0.14 13.75 -4.76
N TYR A 277 -0.29 12.51 -4.59
CA TYR A 277 -0.61 11.93 -3.28
C TYR A 277 0.19 10.64 -3.04
N PRO A 278 1.52 10.72 -2.91
CA PRO A 278 2.34 9.57 -2.54
C PRO A 278 2.05 9.15 -1.11
N MET A 279 1.78 7.86 -0.89
CA MET A 279 1.53 7.32 0.46
C MET A 279 2.76 7.35 1.37
N ILE A 280 3.95 7.45 0.79
CA ILE A 280 5.20 7.70 1.51
C ILE A 280 5.78 9.01 0.97
N PRO A 281 5.35 10.18 1.49
CA PRO A 281 5.71 11.48 0.91
C PRO A 281 7.19 11.85 1.09
N GLY A 282 7.86 11.30 2.12
CA GLY A 282 9.23 11.61 2.51
C GLY A 282 9.36 11.61 4.04
N PRO A 283 10.51 12.02 4.62
CA PRO A 283 11.77 12.38 3.98
C PRO A 283 12.72 11.18 3.70
N LEU A 284 12.38 9.96 4.12
CA LEU A 284 13.17 8.73 3.91
C LEU A 284 14.68 8.85 4.21
N GLU A 285 15.01 9.36 5.39
CA GLU A 285 16.35 9.81 5.77
C GLU A 285 17.42 8.69 5.74
N ARG A 286 18.62 9.02 5.26
CA ARG A 286 19.81 8.16 5.28
C ARG A 286 21.05 8.95 5.68
N TYR A 287 21.93 8.34 6.46
CA TYR A 287 23.30 8.81 6.61
C TYR A 287 24.09 8.51 5.34
N LEU A 288 24.74 9.52 4.77
CA LEU A 288 25.62 9.37 3.63
C LEU A 288 26.81 8.45 3.98
N GLY A 289 27.06 7.44 3.15
CA GLY A 289 28.19 6.52 3.33
C GLY A 289 29.53 7.07 2.84
N GLU A 290 29.50 8.10 2.00
CA GLU A 290 30.65 8.79 1.39
C GLU A 290 30.35 10.27 1.16
N GLU A 291 31.38 11.07 0.83
CA GLU A 291 31.19 12.46 0.39
C GLU A 291 30.49 12.50 -0.97
N ILE A 292 29.53 13.40 -1.14
CA ILE A 292 28.85 13.63 -2.42
C ILE A 292 28.92 15.10 -2.84
N VAL A 293 28.73 15.37 -4.13
CA VAL A 293 28.67 16.74 -4.68
C VAL A 293 27.28 17.04 -5.25
N VAL A 294 26.61 18.02 -4.63
CA VAL A 294 25.27 18.49 -5.02
C VAL A 294 25.33 19.99 -5.26
N ALA A 295 24.93 20.45 -6.45
CA ALA A 295 25.01 21.88 -6.85
C ALA A 295 26.37 22.52 -6.50
N ASP A 296 27.46 21.84 -6.88
CA ASP A 296 28.86 22.22 -6.61
C ASP A 296 29.25 22.36 -5.14
N LYS A 297 28.40 21.90 -4.22
CA LYS A 297 28.68 21.83 -2.79
C LYS A 297 29.05 20.40 -2.39
N ARG A 298 30.16 20.25 -1.67
CA ARG A 298 30.58 18.99 -1.06
C ARG A 298 29.79 18.77 0.22
N ILE A 299 29.12 17.63 0.31
CA ILE A 299 28.38 17.19 1.48
C ILE A 299 29.16 16.02 2.09
N PRO A 300 29.66 16.15 3.33
CA PRO A 300 30.51 15.14 3.92
C PRO A 300 29.74 13.86 4.26
N LYS A 301 30.49 12.76 4.33
CA LYS A 301 30.02 11.48 4.87
C LYS A 301 29.39 11.67 6.25
N GLY A 302 28.32 10.93 6.53
CA GLY A 302 27.63 10.94 7.83
C GLY A 302 26.59 12.04 7.98
N VAL A 303 26.48 12.98 7.02
CA VAL A 303 25.34 13.90 6.95
C VAL A 303 24.07 13.13 6.61
N VAL A 304 22.94 13.54 7.18
CA VAL A 304 21.62 13.01 6.84
C VAL A 304 21.15 13.63 5.52
N ALA A 305 20.89 12.78 4.54
CA ALA A 305 20.26 13.14 3.28
C ALA A 305 18.84 12.54 3.22
N SER A 306 17.94 13.28 2.57
CA SER A 306 16.51 12.99 2.50
C SER A 306 15.99 13.13 1.08
N THR A 307 14.96 12.34 0.74
CA THR A 307 14.25 12.38 -0.54
C THR A 307 12.76 12.44 -0.24
N ALA A 308 12.07 13.41 -0.84
CA ALA A 308 10.65 13.59 -0.67
C ALA A 308 9.95 13.40 -2.01
N ALA A 309 9.27 12.26 -2.18
CA ALA A 309 8.46 11.96 -3.36
C ALA A 309 7.38 13.04 -3.56
N TYR A 310 6.82 13.57 -2.48
CA TYR A 310 5.82 14.64 -2.52
C TYR A 310 6.33 15.92 -3.19
N ASN A 311 7.57 16.32 -2.86
CA ASN A 311 8.21 17.50 -3.43
C ASN A 311 8.69 17.23 -4.85
N GLN A 312 9.28 16.05 -5.10
CA GLN A 312 9.73 15.65 -6.44
C GLN A 312 8.59 15.65 -7.45
N GLY A 313 7.43 15.10 -7.06
CA GLY A 313 6.23 15.09 -7.88
C GLY A 313 5.72 16.49 -8.23
N ARG A 314 6.13 17.55 -7.52
CA ARG A 314 5.67 18.94 -7.72
C ARG A 314 6.73 19.88 -8.28
N LEU A 315 7.84 19.37 -8.77
CA LEU A 315 8.85 20.19 -9.44
C LEU A 315 8.30 20.71 -10.77
N GLU A 316 8.03 22.01 -10.88
CA GLU A 316 7.50 22.66 -12.08
C GLU A 316 8.39 22.45 -13.31
N GLU A 317 9.72 22.42 -13.11
CA GLU A 317 10.70 22.13 -14.15
C GLU A 317 10.63 20.69 -14.70
N VAL A 318 9.96 19.77 -14.01
CA VAL A 318 9.76 18.37 -14.41
C VAL A 318 8.32 18.13 -14.84
N PHE A 319 7.36 18.64 -14.08
CA PHE A 319 5.93 18.42 -14.25
C PHE A 319 5.24 19.77 -14.52
N PRO A 320 4.90 20.09 -15.78
CA PRO A 320 4.11 21.28 -16.11
C PRO A 320 2.77 21.26 -15.37
N GLU A 321 2.33 22.42 -14.88
CA GLU A 321 1.16 22.53 -13.99
C GLU A 321 1.25 21.53 -12.82
N PRO A 322 2.30 21.62 -11.97
CA PRO A 322 2.68 20.54 -11.05
C PRO A 322 1.64 20.26 -9.97
N ASN A 323 0.71 21.18 -9.71
CA ASN A 323 -0.37 20.98 -8.73
C ASN A 323 -1.66 20.44 -9.36
N SER A 324 -1.75 20.43 -10.69
CA SER A 324 -2.91 19.91 -11.42
C SER A 324 -2.83 18.39 -11.54
N TRP A 325 -3.95 17.71 -11.28
CA TRP A 325 -4.07 16.27 -11.52
C TRP A 325 -4.45 16.05 -12.99
N THR A 326 -3.49 15.60 -13.79
CA THR A 326 -3.63 15.44 -15.24
C THR A 326 -3.04 14.09 -15.68
N PRO A 327 -3.84 13.00 -15.70
CA PRO A 327 -3.38 11.67 -16.11
C PRO A 327 -2.72 11.62 -17.49
N GLU A 328 -3.14 12.49 -18.40
CA GLU A 328 -2.63 12.60 -19.77
C GLU A 328 -1.13 12.77 -19.87
N ARG A 329 -0.50 13.39 -18.88
CA ARG A 329 0.95 13.61 -18.88
C ARG A 329 1.75 12.31 -18.96
N TRP A 330 1.13 11.19 -18.59
CA TRP A 330 1.78 9.89 -18.56
C TRP A 330 1.78 9.15 -19.92
N ILE A 331 0.94 9.58 -20.86
CA ILE A 331 0.86 8.99 -22.21
C ILE A 331 2.18 9.25 -22.96
N ASP A 332 2.61 10.52 -22.99
CA ASP A 332 3.83 10.96 -23.66
C ASP A 332 4.90 11.42 -22.66
N ALA A 333 4.92 10.85 -21.45
CA ALA A 333 5.88 11.22 -20.43
C ALA A 333 7.31 11.10 -21.00
N ASP A 334 8.19 12.05 -20.68
CA ASP A 334 9.59 11.95 -21.06
C ASP A 334 10.39 11.13 -20.02
N GLU A 335 11.68 10.91 -20.29
CA GLU A 335 12.56 10.21 -19.34
C GLU A 335 12.70 10.98 -18.01
N ARG A 336 12.69 12.32 -18.05
CA ARG A 336 12.85 13.16 -16.87
C ARG A 336 11.68 12.99 -15.89
N MET A 337 10.45 12.99 -16.39
CA MET A 337 9.24 12.71 -15.60
C MET A 337 9.30 11.32 -14.98
N ARG A 338 9.64 10.30 -15.77
CA ARG A 338 9.75 8.91 -15.28
C ARG A 338 10.80 8.76 -14.19
N LEU A 339 11.95 9.42 -14.32
CA LEU A 339 13.03 9.37 -13.31
C LEU A 339 12.69 10.11 -12.01
N ASN A 340 11.83 11.11 -12.05
CA ASN A 340 11.38 11.86 -10.86
C ASN A 340 10.10 11.29 -10.25
N TRP A 341 9.47 10.30 -10.88
CA TRP A 341 8.37 9.56 -10.30
C TRP A 341 8.90 8.47 -9.36
N THR A 342 9.01 8.82 -8.08
CA THR A 342 9.63 7.96 -7.06
C THR A 342 8.71 7.54 -5.90
N PRO A 343 7.40 7.29 -6.08
CA PRO A 343 6.52 6.93 -4.96
C PRO A 343 6.89 5.58 -4.32
N PHE A 344 7.56 4.71 -5.07
CA PHE A 344 8.12 3.44 -4.58
C PHE A 344 9.61 3.55 -4.19
N GLY A 345 10.19 4.75 -4.19
CA GLY A 345 11.63 4.96 -4.06
C GLY A 345 12.43 4.40 -5.24
N TYR A 346 13.75 4.49 -5.17
CA TYR A 346 14.65 4.01 -6.21
C TYR A 346 15.86 3.24 -5.65
N GLY A 347 16.44 2.38 -6.48
CA GLY A 347 17.73 1.75 -6.23
C GLY A 347 17.67 0.58 -5.25
N CYS A 348 18.73 0.39 -4.47
CA CYS A 348 18.91 -0.81 -3.65
C CYS A 348 17.92 -0.93 -2.47
N ARG A 349 17.09 0.10 -2.23
CA ARG A 349 16.08 0.17 -1.17
C ARG A 349 14.67 0.53 -1.69
N SER A 350 14.41 0.41 -2.99
CA SER A 350 13.07 0.59 -3.58
C SER A 350 12.01 -0.34 -2.95
N CYS A 351 10.73 -0.06 -3.11
CA CYS A 351 9.66 -0.91 -2.60
C CYS A 351 9.71 -2.31 -3.24
N PRO A 352 9.85 -3.40 -2.45
CA PRO A 352 9.85 -4.76 -3.00
C PRO A 352 8.47 -5.19 -3.52
N GLY A 353 7.38 -4.60 -3.02
CA GLY A 353 6.01 -4.90 -3.43
C GLY A 353 5.47 -4.00 -4.55
N SER A 354 6.33 -3.21 -5.23
CA SER A 354 5.88 -2.23 -6.24
C SER A 354 5.09 -2.87 -7.39
N ASN A 355 5.53 -4.01 -7.90
CA ASN A 355 4.81 -4.71 -8.97
C ASN A 355 3.44 -5.21 -8.50
N LEU A 356 3.38 -5.84 -7.32
CA LEU A 356 2.11 -6.30 -6.74
C LEU A 356 1.14 -5.14 -6.53
N ALA A 357 1.61 -4.04 -5.92
CA ALA A 357 0.78 -2.86 -5.66
C ALA A 357 0.24 -2.22 -6.96
N MET A 358 1.09 -2.11 -8.00
CA MET A 358 0.62 -1.60 -9.30
C MET A 358 -0.42 -2.53 -9.94
N THR A 359 -0.24 -3.84 -9.82
CA THR A 359 -1.21 -4.83 -10.31
C THR A 359 -2.54 -4.74 -9.58
N GLU A 360 -2.50 -4.70 -8.25
CA GLU A 360 -3.68 -4.51 -7.39
C GLU A 360 -4.43 -3.22 -7.75
N LEU A 361 -3.72 -2.09 -7.81
CA LEU A 361 -4.32 -0.79 -8.11
C LEU A 361 -4.93 -0.75 -9.51
N LYS A 362 -4.21 -1.21 -10.53
CA LYS A 362 -4.72 -1.25 -11.91
C LYS A 362 -5.96 -2.13 -12.00
N TYR A 363 -5.90 -3.32 -11.42
CA TYR A 363 -7.02 -4.25 -11.50
C TYR A 363 -8.25 -3.76 -10.73
N MET A 364 -8.07 -3.27 -9.51
CA MET A 364 -9.16 -2.69 -8.72
C MET A 364 -9.81 -1.50 -9.43
N ILE A 365 -9.01 -0.50 -9.82
CA ILE A 365 -9.53 0.71 -10.45
C ILE A 365 -10.13 0.40 -11.83
N GLY A 366 -9.45 -0.38 -12.66
CA GLY A 366 -9.95 -0.77 -13.97
C GLY A 366 -11.28 -1.53 -13.88
N LYS A 367 -11.41 -2.49 -12.98
CA LYS A 367 -12.66 -3.23 -12.79
C LYS A 367 -13.77 -2.34 -12.23
N ILE A 368 -13.50 -1.51 -11.22
CA ILE A 368 -14.49 -0.54 -10.68
C ILE A 368 -15.02 0.36 -11.80
N PHE A 369 -14.13 1.01 -12.56
CA PHE A 369 -14.56 1.93 -13.62
C PHE A 369 -15.04 1.23 -14.89
N ARG A 370 -14.94 -0.10 -14.99
CA ARG A 370 -15.66 -0.86 -16.03
C ARG A 370 -17.13 -1.04 -15.70
N PHE A 371 -17.50 -1.12 -14.41
CA PHE A 371 -18.88 -1.31 -13.94
C PHE A 371 -19.58 -0.02 -13.47
N PHE A 372 -18.82 0.95 -12.94
CA PHE A 372 -19.39 2.09 -12.22
C PHE A 372 -18.86 3.43 -12.68
N ARG A 373 -19.72 4.44 -12.61
CA ARG A 373 -19.34 5.84 -12.60
C ARG A 373 -19.22 6.32 -11.17
N ALA A 374 -18.13 6.99 -10.82
CA ALA A 374 -17.96 7.64 -9.52
C ALA A 374 -18.45 9.11 -9.62
N VAL A 375 -19.29 9.53 -8.69
CA VAL A 375 -19.82 10.91 -8.61
C VAL A 375 -19.46 11.55 -7.29
N LYS A 376 -19.51 12.88 -7.24
CA LYS A 376 -19.32 13.62 -5.99
C LYS A 376 -20.37 13.16 -4.98
N PRO A 377 -19.98 12.72 -3.77
CA PRO A 377 -20.95 12.24 -2.79
C PRO A 377 -21.78 13.41 -2.27
N PRO A 378 -23.11 13.25 -2.11
CA PRO A 378 -23.97 14.25 -1.51
C PRO A 378 -23.46 14.67 -0.12
N GLY A 379 -23.36 15.97 0.14
CA GLY A 379 -22.87 16.52 1.41
C GLY A 379 -21.34 16.56 1.55
N HIS A 380 -20.61 16.05 0.55
CA HIS A 380 -19.13 15.98 0.51
C HIS A 380 -18.56 16.59 -0.79
N GLU A 381 -19.33 17.48 -1.44
CA GLU A 381 -18.97 18.09 -2.72
C GLU A 381 -17.83 19.10 -2.60
N LEU A 382 -17.73 19.76 -1.44
CA LEU A 382 -16.71 20.76 -1.11
C LEU A 382 -15.51 20.17 -0.36
N ASP A 383 -15.55 18.89 -0.01
CA ASP A 383 -14.44 18.23 0.67
C ASP A 383 -13.19 18.31 -0.20
N ALA A 384 -12.08 18.70 0.43
CA ALA A 384 -10.75 18.73 -0.15
C ALA A 384 -9.94 17.51 0.31
N LEU A 385 -9.14 16.96 -0.60
CA LEU A 385 -8.23 15.87 -0.29
C LEU A 385 -6.92 16.43 0.28
N GLU A 386 -6.82 16.43 1.60
CA GLU A 386 -5.62 16.85 2.32
C GLU A 386 -4.88 15.65 2.90
N LEU A 387 -3.55 15.64 2.77
CA LEU A 387 -2.70 14.60 3.36
C LEU A 387 -2.40 14.90 4.83
N ALA A 388 -2.51 13.88 5.67
CA ALA A 388 -1.84 13.84 6.97
C ALA A 388 -0.74 12.78 6.94
N ASP A 389 0.50 13.20 7.19
CA ASP A 389 1.69 12.35 7.16
C ASP A 389 2.10 11.91 8.57
N VAL A 390 2.07 10.60 8.81
CA VAL A 390 2.63 9.94 9.99
C VAL A 390 3.61 8.85 9.57
N PHE A 391 4.46 9.14 8.58
CA PHE A 391 5.28 8.25 7.73
C PHE A 391 4.52 7.64 6.56
N ALA A 392 3.37 7.01 6.85
CA ALA A 392 2.40 6.64 5.82
C ALA A 392 1.30 7.70 5.80
N ALA A 393 1.17 8.40 4.67
CA ALA A 393 0.18 9.44 4.50
C ALA A 393 -1.22 8.84 4.34
N GLY A 394 -2.21 9.53 4.91
CA GLY A 394 -3.63 9.23 4.71
C GLY A 394 -4.45 10.51 4.55
N SER A 395 -5.77 10.38 4.48
CA SER A 395 -6.66 11.54 4.49
C SER A 395 -6.59 12.21 5.86
N LYS A 396 -6.46 13.55 5.90
CA LYS A 396 -6.44 14.32 7.14
C LYS A 396 -7.72 14.18 7.95
N THR A 397 -8.86 14.00 7.30
CA THR A 397 -10.15 13.76 7.97
C THR A 397 -10.29 12.33 8.46
N GLY A 398 -9.42 11.41 8.02
CA GLY A 398 -9.55 9.97 8.23
C GLY A 398 -10.57 9.30 7.31
N HIS A 399 -11.28 10.07 6.48
CA HIS A 399 -12.38 9.60 5.63
C HIS A 399 -12.17 10.05 4.18
N VAL A 400 -12.69 9.27 3.23
CA VAL A 400 -12.81 9.66 1.82
C VAL A 400 -14.16 9.17 1.33
N TRP A 401 -15.18 10.02 1.40
CA TRP A 401 -16.52 9.66 0.96
C TRP A 401 -16.58 9.52 -0.57
N LEU A 402 -17.21 8.45 -1.03
CA LEU A 402 -17.39 8.10 -2.44
C LEU A 402 -18.84 7.69 -2.69
N LYS A 403 -19.35 8.02 -3.88
CA LYS A 403 -20.63 7.52 -4.37
C LYS A 403 -20.42 6.93 -5.76
N PHE A 404 -20.90 5.72 -5.96
CA PHE A 404 -20.84 5.01 -7.24
C PHE A 404 -22.25 4.87 -7.80
N LEU A 405 -22.36 4.97 -9.12
CA LEU A 405 -23.57 4.71 -9.88
C LEU A 405 -23.26 3.55 -10.83
N GLU A 406 -24.12 2.53 -10.83
CA GLU A 406 -24.04 1.45 -11.81
C GLU A 406 -24.59 1.96 -13.15
N ASP A 407 -23.83 1.78 -14.24
CA ASP A 407 -24.34 2.12 -15.56
C ASP A 407 -25.37 1.07 -15.95
N LYS A 408 -26.64 1.50 -16.04
CA LYS A 408 -27.75 0.66 -16.56
C LYS A 408 -27.74 0.56 -18.08
N ASP A 409 -26.97 1.43 -18.75
CA ASP A 409 -26.92 1.55 -20.19
C ASP A 409 -25.49 1.30 -20.67
N THR A 410 -25.19 0.05 -21.02
CA THR A 410 -24.18 -0.25 -22.04
C THR A 410 -24.49 0.55 -23.30
N ILE A 411 -23.55 1.38 -23.74
CA ILE A 411 -23.55 2.04 -25.06
C ILE A 411 -23.69 0.98 -26.16
#